data_AF-A0A9Q0IFG1-F1
#
_entry.id   AF-A0A9Q0IFG1-F1
#
_cell.length_a   1.000
_cell.length_b   1.000
_cell.length_c   1.000
_cell.angle_alpha   90.00
_cell.angle_beta   90.00
_cell.angle_gamma   90.00
#
_symmetry.space_group_name_H-M   'P 1'
#
loop_
_entity.id
_entity.type
_entity.pdbx_description
1 polymer ?
#
loop_
_entity_poly.entity_id
_entity_poly.type
_entity_poly.pdbx_seq_one_letter_code
_entity_poly.pdbx_strand_id
1 'polypeptide(L)'
;MNVGFREAMREEDWDCLFFHDVDLIPEDDRNTYVCDANHKHAAIAMDKFFYKVSLGGMHITRPSVKFGRFKMIKHKLDKGNDINPKRFNMLSKTRQSWKLDGMNTAEYEIVSRQYLPLYTNITVNIGTEAGLHVPPEAAQPAPVDPAKPDQEPLVNS
;
A
#
# COMPACT_ATOMS: atom_id res chain seq x y z
N MET A 1 0.65 3.44 1.07
CA MET A 1 1.47 4.67 0.94
C MET A 1 1.47 5.27 -0.46
N ASN A 2 1.74 4.53 -1.55
CA ASN A 2 1.82 5.13 -2.91
C ASN A 2 0.57 5.94 -3.30
N VAL A 3 -0.62 5.41 -3.00
CA VAL A 3 -1.89 6.12 -3.19
C VAL A 3 -1.88 7.47 -2.47
N GLY A 4 -1.51 7.49 -1.19
CA GLY A 4 -1.45 8.71 -0.39
C GLY A 4 -0.51 9.76 -0.98
N PHE A 5 0.65 9.35 -1.50
CA PHE A 5 1.54 10.25 -2.23
C PHE A 5 0.86 10.83 -3.48
N ARG A 6 0.28 9.99 -4.34
CA ARG A 6 -0.34 10.43 -5.59
C ARG A 6 -1.52 11.37 -5.35
N GLU A 7 -2.31 11.11 -4.31
CA GLU A 7 -3.44 11.96 -3.98
C GLU A 7 -3.03 13.26 -3.28
N ALA A 8 -2.07 13.23 -2.36
CA ALA A 8 -1.57 14.45 -1.74
C ALA A 8 -0.99 15.42 -2.77
N MET A 9 -0.15 14.92 -3.69
CA MET A 9 0.46 15.72 -4.77
C MET A 9 -0.55 16.21 -5.82
N ARG A 10 -1.80 15.73 -5.80
CA ARG A 10 -2.88 16.26 -6.66
C ARG A 10 -3.65 17.39 -6.00
N GLU A 11 -3.63 17.47 -4.67
CA GLU A 11 -4.34 18.50 -3.91
C GLU A 11 -3.46 19.75 -3.78
N GLU A 12 -2.17 19.58 -3.49
CA GLU A 12 -1.23 20.69 -3.32
C GLU A 12 0.17 20.29 -3.80
N ASP A 13 1.02 21.29 -4.05
CA ASP A 13 2.42 21.13 -4.41
C ASP A 13 3.28 20.91 -3.15
N TRP A 14 3.13 19.75 -2.51
CA TRP A 14 3.88 19.42 -1.29
C TRP A 14 5.37 19.19 -1.57
N ASP A 15 6.23 19.94 -0.87
CA ASP A 15 7.69 19.72 -0.91
C ASP A 15 8.17 18.56 -0.03
N CYS A 16 7.33 18.12 0.91
CA CYS A 16 7.68 17.13 1.93
C CYS A 16 6.50 16.20 2.23
N LEU A 17 6.76 14.89 2.24
CA LEU A 17 5.81 13.88 2.69
C LEU A 17 6.37 13.08 3.86
N PHE A 18 5.54 12.89 4.89
CA PHE A 18 5.89 12.14 6.08
C PHE A 18 4.97 10.93 6.22
N PHE A 19 5.50 9.73 6.02
CA PHE A 19 4.74 8.47 6.20
C PHE A 19 4.81 8.03 7.65
N HIS A 20 3.65 7.83 8.27
CA HIS A 20 3.55 7.62 9.70
C HIS A 20 2.40 6.68 10.04
N ASP A 21 2.69 5.66 10.85
CA ASP A 21 1.67 4.74 11.33
C ASP A 21 0.73 5.48 12.31
N VAL A 22 -0.56 5.17 12.24
CA VAL A 22 -1.60 5.87 13.03
C VAL A 22 -1.51 5.58 14.53
N ASP A 23 -0.77 4.55 14.91
CA ASP A 23 -0.61 4.07 16.28
C ASP A 23 0.73 4.48 16.90
N LEU A 24 1.61 5.16 16.18
CA LEU A 24 2.86 5.68 16.72
C LEU A 24 2.66 7.12 17.20
N ILE A 25 3.10 7.44 18.41
CA ILE A 25 3.08 8.82 18.93
C ILE A 25 4.50 9.20 19.36
N PRO A 26 5.04 10.34 18.89
CA PRO A 26 6.36 10.81 19.34
C PRO A 26 6.31 11.14 20.84
N GLU A 27 7.32 10.68 21.59
CA GLU A 27 7.42 10.96 23.03
C GLU A 27 8.03 12.34 23.33
N ASP A 28 8.59 13.01 22.32
CA ASP A 28 9.34 14.26 22.46
C ASP A 28 9.10 15.18 21.24
N ASP A 29 8.73 16.43 21.52
CA ASP A 29 8.35 17.44 20.51
C ASP A 29 9.54 17.98 19.70
N ARG A 30 10.77 17.73 20.15
CA ARG A 30 11.99 18.05 19.38
C ARG A 30 12.18 17.13 18.19
N ASN A 31 11.43 16.02 18.11
CA ASN A 31 11.39 15.19 16.92
C ASN A 31 10.40 15.75 15.90
N THR A 32 10.84 16.78 15.19
CA THR A 32 10.01 17.55 14.26
C THR A 32 9.60 16.76 13.02
N TYR A 33 8.35 16.94 12.57
CA TYR A 33 7.79 16.31 11.36
C TYR A 33 8.11 17.15 10.13
N VAL A 34 9.40 17.25 9.83
CA VAL A 34 9.93 17.98 8.67
C VAL A 34 10.90 17.08 7.92
N CYS A 35 10.99 17.29 6.60
CA CYS A 35 11.97 16.62 5.77
C CYS A 35 13.36 17.22 5.98
N ASP A 36 14.38 16.37 5.85
CA ASP A 36 15.79 16.76 5.82
C ASP A 36 16.29 16.69 4.37
N ALA A 37 17.55 17.09 4.13
CA ALA A 37 18.21 16.91 2.82
C ALA A 37 18.34 15.42 2.39
N ASN A 38 18.07 14.49 3.31
CA ASN A 38 18.19 13.05 3.17
C ASN A 38 16.91 12.39 3.71
N HIS A 39 16.72 11.10 3.44
CA HIS A 39 15.54 10.37 3.91
C HIS A 39 15.53 10.30 5.44
N LYS A 40 14.55 10.93 6.09
CA LYS A 40 14.46 10.94 7.54
C LYS A 40 13.74 9.68 8.05
N HIS A 41 14.42 8.90 8.88
CA HIS A 41 13.79 7.84 9.67
C HIS A 41 13.59 8.37 11.08
N ALA A 42 12.38 8.88 11.37
CA ALA A 42 12.07 9.53 12.64
C ALA A 42 11.93 8.55 13.81
N ALA A 43 11.31 7.39 13.61
CA ALA A 43 11.03 6.39 14.64
C ALA A 43 12.19 5.41 14.88
N ILE A 44 13.27 5.89 15.49
CA ILE A 44 14.54 5.15 15.57
C ILE A 44 14.58 4.06 16.65
N ALA A 45 13.73 4.15 17.67
CA ALA A 45 13.65 3.13 18.73
C ALA A 45 12.86 1.88 18.30
N MET A 46 12.45 1.79 17.03
CA MET A 46 11.67 0.70 16.44
C MET A 46 12.44 -0.07 15.35
N ASP A 47 13.77 0.11 15.21
CA ASP A 47 14.55 -0.46 14.10
C ASP A 47 14.67 -2.01 14.19
N LYS A 48 13.63 -2.70 13.70
CA LYS A 48 13.58 -4.16 13.57
C LYS A 48 14.05 -4.63 12.18
N PHE A 49 14.29 -3.71 11.25
CA PHE A 49 14.54 -4.02 9.85
C PHE A 49 15.47 -2.98 9.24
N PHE A 50 16.70 -3.40 8.92
CA PHE A 50 17.69 -2.62 8.17
C PHE A 50 17.25 -2.42 6.71
N TYR A 51 16.17 -1.67 6.50
CA TYR A 51 15.67 -1.34 5.17
C TYR A 51 16.69 -0.45 4.44
N LYS A 52 17.23 -1.00 3.35
CA LYS A 52 18.19 -0.32 2.49
C LYS A 52 17.46 0.59 1.50
N VAL A 53 17.11 1.81 1.94
CA VAL A 53 16.86 2.96 1.04
C VAL A 53 18.09 3.25 0.16
N SER A 54 19.24 2.65 0.49
CA SER A 54 20.50 2.75 -0.24
C SER A 54 20.47 2.24 -1.69
N LEU A 55 19.44 1.51 -2.15
CA LEU A 55 19.35 1.11 -3.56
C LEU A 55 19.27 2.32 -4.51
N GLY A 56 18.69 3.43 -4.05
CA GLY A 56 18.67 4.71 -4.76
C GLY A 56 19.87 5.61 -4.46
N GLY A 57 20.86 5.15 -3.68
CA GLY A 57 22.01 5.95 -3.28
C GLY A 57 21.74 7.02 -2.22
N MET A 58 20.55 7.01 -1.60
CA MET A 58 20.14 8.01 -0.61
C MET A 58 20.54 7.59 0.80
N HIS A 59 20.98 8.56 1.60
CA HIS A 59 21.34 8.34 3.01
C HIS A 59 20.12 8.49 3.90
N ILE A 60 20.12 7.77 5.03
CA ILE A 60 19.06 7.86 6.04
C ILE A 60 19.54 8.73 7.18
N THR A 61 18.89 9.86 7.41
CA THR A 61 19.09 10.70 8.59
C THR A 61 18.20 10.22 9.73
N ARG A 62 18.71 10.29 10.96
CA ARG A 62 18.03 9.84 12.17
C ARG A 62 18.13 10.90 13.26
N PRO A 63 17.05 11.20 14.01
CA PRO A 63 17.13 12.02 15.21
C PRO A 63 17.99 11.34 16.30
N SER A 64 18.35 12.08 17.35
CA SER A 64 19.04 11.48 18.50
C SER A 64 18.13 10.48 19.21
N VAL A 65 18.69 9.39 19.73
CA VAL A 65 17.99 8.41 20.58
C VAL A 65 17.30 9.07 21.78
N LYS A 66 17.79 10.24 22.21
CA LYS A 66 17.19 11.00 23.31
C LYS A 66 15.77 11.51 23.01
N PHE A 67 15.49 11.92 21.77
CA PHE A 67 14.21 12.52 21.37
C PHE A 67 13.51 11.78 20.22
N GLY A 68 14.18 10.86 19.53
CA GLY A 68 13.59 10.03 18.46
C GLY A 68 12.75 8.84 18.94
N ARG A 69 12.19 8.93 20.15
CA ARG A 69 11.42 7.85 20.77
C ARG A 69 9.95 7.97 20.40
N PHE A 70 9.32 6.83 20.17
CA PHE A 70 7.90 6.72 19.88
C PHE A 70 7.27 5.70 20.80
N LYS A 71 5.99 5.92 21.08
CA LYS A 71 5.14 5.00 21.82
C LYS A 71 4.04 4.47 20.91
N MET A 72 3.95 3.15 20.81
CA MET A 72 2.86 2.47 20.13
C MET A 72 1.60 2.48 21.03
N ILE A 73 0.48 2.95 20.48
CA ILE A 73 -0.84 2.83 21.10
C ILE A 73 -1.15 1.34 21.20
N LYS A 74 -1.57 0.87 22.38
CA LYS A 74 -1.85 -0.55 22.57
C LYS A 74 -3.06 -0.97 21.74
N HIS A 75 -2.87 -1.91 20.82
CA HIS A 75 -3.91 -2.54 20.05
C HIS A 75 -3.70 -4.07 20.02
N LYS A 76 -4.76 -4.82 19.72
CA LYS A 76 -4.63 -6.23 19.35
C LYS A 76 -4.17 -6.28 17.89
N LEU A 77 -3.60 -7.41 17.45
CA LEU A 77 -3.27 -7.60 16.03
C LEU A 77 -4.47 -7.17 15.16
N ASP A 78 -4.24 -6.20 14.28
CA ASP A 78 -5.31 -5.65 13.46
C ASP A 78 -5.81 -6.72 12.49
N LYS A 79 -7.12 -6.81 12.34
CA LYS A 79 -7.74 -7.73 11.40
C LYS A 79 -7.24 -7.41 9.99
N GLY A 80 -6.62 -8.38 9.32
CA GLY A 80 -6.04 -8.22 7.99
C GLY A 80 -4.55 -7.83 7.98
N ASN A 81 -3.92 -7.66 9.14
CA ASN A 81 -2.46 -7.51 9.27
C ASN A 81 -1.80 -8.82 9.73
N ASP A 82 -2.29 -9.95 9.21
CA ASP A 82 -1.71 -11.26 9.50
C ASP A 82 -0.27 -11.35 8.96
N ILE A 83 0.56 -12.16 9.61
CA ILE A 83 1.95 -12.34 9.18
C ILE A 83 1.94 -12.87 7.74
N ASN A 84 2.46 -12.06 6.81
CA ASN A 84 2.62 -12.49 5.42
C ASN A 84 3.73 -13.57 5.33
N PRO A 85 3.40 -14.85 5.04
CA PRO A 85 4.40 -15.92 4.97
C PRO A 85 5.39 -15.74 3.81
N LYS A 86 5.01 -14.98 2.77
CA LYS A 86 5.85 -14.69 1.60
C LYS A 86 6.81 -13.52 1.82
N ARG A 87 6.79 -12.88 3.00
CA ARG A 87 7.55 -11.65 3.30
C ARG A 87 9.03 -11.75 2.91
N PHE A 88 9.74 -12.80 3.33
CA PHE A 88 11.17 -12.94 3.05
C PHE A 88 11.47 -13.11 1.56
N ASN A 89 10.62 -13.83 0.83
CA ASN A 89 10.75 -14.02 -0.61
C ASN A 89 10.47 -12.72 -1.38
N MET A 90 9.59 -11.86 -0.87
CA MET A 90 9.34 -10.55 -1.46
C MET A 90 10.51 -9.59 -1.21
N LEU A 91 11.06 -9.58 0.02
CA LEU A 91 12.19 -8.74 0.39
C LEU A 91 13.47 -9.10 -0.39
N SER A 92 13.68 -10.38 -0.71
CA SER A 92 14.84 -10.79 -1.51
C SER A 92 14.75 -10.32 -2.96
N LYS A 93 13.53 -10.23 -3.51
CA LYS A 93 13.28 -9.74 -4.88
C LYS A 93 13.37 -8.22 -5.02
N THR A 94 13.29 -7.47 -3.92
CA THR A 94 13.30 -6.00 -3.95
C THR A 94 14.47 -5.43 -4.76
N ARG A 95 15.69 -6.00 -4.65
CA ARG A 95 16.85 -5.51 -5.43
C ARG A 95 16.65 -5.60 -6.94
N GLN A 96 15.83 -6.54 -7.41
CA GLN A 96 15.56 -6.79 -8.83
C GLN A 96 14.32 -6.02 -9.31
N SER A 97 13.26 -5.96 -8.50
CA SER A 97 11.97 -5.43 -8.94
C SER A 97 11.70 -3.97 -8.59
N TRP A 98 12.44 -3.35 -7.65
CA TRP A 98 12.08 -2.03 -7.10
C TRP A 98 11.94 -0.87 -8.12
N LYS A 99 12.58 -0.98 -9.30
CA LYS A 99 12.43 0.01 -10.39
C LYS A 99 11.22 -0.24 -11.28
N LEU A 100 10.72 -1.47 -11.29
CA LEU A 100 9.65 -1.95 -12.16
C LEU A 100 8.31 -2.03 -11.42
N ASP A 101 8.36 -2.18 -10.10
CA ASP A 101 7.20 -2.36 -9.23
C ASP A 101 7.24 -1.32 -8.10
N GLY A 102 6.33 -0.34 -8.16
CA GLY A 102 6.32 0.78 -7.24
C GLY A 102 5.35 1.89 -7.66
N MET A 103 5.81 3.14 -7.61
CA MET A 103 4.96 4.31 -7.90
C MET A 103 4.46 4.33 -9.35
N ASN A 104 5.28 3.85 -10.29
CA ASN A 104 4.99 3.82 -11.72
C ASN A 104 3.93 2.78 -12.12
N THR A 105 3.69 1.76 -11.29
CA THR A 105 2.74 0.67 -11.55
C THR A 105 1.58 0.63 -10.57
N ALA A 106 1.51 1.56 -9.63
CA ALA A 106 0.47 1.55 -8.60
C ALA A 106 -0.92 1.83 -9.19
N GLU A 107 -1.76 0.81 -9.22
CA GLU A 107 -3.16 0.89 -9.65
C GLU A 107 -4.10 0.92 -8.44
N TYR A 108 -5.15 1.75 -8.51
CA TYR A 108 -6.19 1.86 -7.49
C TYR A 108 -7.40 2.63 -8.05
N GLU A 109 -8.55 2.47 -7.39
CA GLU A 109 -9.75 3.28 -7.64
C GLU A 109 -10.10 4.09 -6.39
N ILE A 110 -10.57 5.32 -6.58
CA ILE A 110 -11.11 6.12 -5.48
C ILE A 110 -12.54 5.66 -5.20
N VAL A 111 -12.80 5.21 -3.98
CA VAL A 111 -14.15 4.88 -3.51
C VAL A 111 -14.83 6.10 -2.93
N SER A 112 -14.11 6.89 -2.11
CA SER A 112 -14.64 8.15 -1.58
C SER A 112 -13.54 9.11 -1.13
N ARG A 113 -13.88 10.40 -1.09
CA ARG A 113 -13.10 11.48 -0.46
C ARG A 113 -13.96 12.22 0.54
N GLN A 114 -13.47 12.39 1.75
CA GLN A 114 -14.16 13.13 2.81
C GLN A 114 -13.18 14.14 3.42
N TYR A 115 -13.49 15.42 3.27
CA TYR A 115 -12.74 16.52 3.85
C TYR A 115 -13.29 16.81 5.24
N LEU A 116 -12.53 16.48 6.29
CA LEU A 116 -12.93 16.67 7.68
C LEU A 116 -12.07 17.79 8.31
N PRO A 117 -12.53 18.41 9.41
CA PRO A 117 -11.83 19.56 9.99
C PRO A 117 -10.37 19.30 10.40
N LEU A 118 -9.99 18.04 10.66
CA LEU A 118 -8.64 17.68 11.13
C LEU A 118 -7.86 16.81 10.15
N TYR A 119 -8.49 16.23 9.13
CA TYR A 119 -7.85 15.35 8.16
C TYR A 119 -8.73 15.13 6.93
N THR A 120 -8.10 14.75 5.81
CA THR A 120 -8.81 14.24 4.63
C THR A 120 -8.81 12.72 4.67
N ASN A 121 -9.98 12.10 4.62
CA ASN A 121 -10.12 10.66 4.47
C ASN A 121 -10.29 10.31 2.99
N ILE A 122 -9.38 9.48 2.47
CA ILE A 122 -9.49 8.95 1.12
C ILE A 122 -9.62 7.43 1.22
N THR A 123 -10.79 6.92 0.88
CA THR A 123 -11.03 5.47 0.79
C THR A 123 -10.75 5.03 -0.64
N VAL A 124 -9.91 4.00 -0.78
CA VAL A 124 -9.49 3.48 -2.08
C VAL A 124 -9.67 1.97 -2.17
N ASN A 125 -9.94 1.49 -3.36
CA ASN A 125 -9.85 0.10 -3.74
C ASN A 125 -8.48 -0.15 -4.36
N ILE A 126 -7.65 -1.00 -3.74
CA ILE A 126 -6.33 -1.37 -4.24
C ILE A 126 -6.30 -2.74 -4.92
N GLY A 127 -7.47 -3.33 -5.16
CA GLY A 127 -7.59 -4.65 -5.77
C GLY A 127 -7.30 -5.80 -4.82
N THR A 128 -7.05 -6.96 -5.42
CA THR A 128 -6.65 -8.20 -4.72
C THR A 128 -5.26 -8.63 -5.18
N GLU A 129 -4.76 -9.76 -4.68
CA GLU A 129 -3.52 -10.37 -5.18
C GLU A 129 -3.56 -10.68 -6.69
N ALA A 130 -4.74 -10.78 -7.31
CA ALA A 130 -4.92 -10.97 -8.75
C ALA A 130 -4.87 -9.65 -9.55
N GLY A 131 -4.71 -8.51 -8.88
CA GLY A 131 -4.78 -7.18 -9.48
C GLY A 131 -6.09 -6.46 -9.14
N LEU A 132 -6.18 -5.20 -9.61
CA LEU A 132 -7.35 -4.33 -9.42
C LEU A 132 -8.50 -4.73 -10.34
N HIS A 133 -8.17 -4.99 -11.60
CA HIS A 133 -9.11 -5.46 -12.61
C HIS A 133 -8.85 -6.95 -12.81
N VAL A 134 -9.58 -7.79 -12.07
CA VAL A 134 -9.63 -9.21 -12.43
C VAL A 134 -10.27 -9.27 -13.81
N PRO A 135 -9.58 -9.78 -14.86
CA PRO A 135 -10.26 -10.07 -16.12
C PRO A 135 -11.48 -10.93 -15.76
N PRO A 136 -12.69 -10.65 -16.24
CA PRO A 136 -13.84 -11.47 -15.92
C PRO A 136 -13.46 -12.91 -16.20
N GLU A 137 -13.34 -13.71 -15.14
CA GLU A 137 -13.16 -15.15 -15.27
C GLU A 137 -14.29 -15.61 -16.17
N ALA A 138 -13.92 -16.20 -17.32
CA ALA A 138 -14.80 -16.54 -18.43
C ALA A 138 -16.19 -16.85 -17.90
N ALA A 139 -17.19 -16.04 -18.30
CA ALA A 139 -18.59 -16.26 -17.95
C ALA A 139 -18.84 -17.76 -18.02
N GLN A 140 -18.97 -18.40 -16.85
CA GLN A 140 -19.18 -19.83 -16.79
C GLN A 140 -20.39 -20.08 -17.68
N PRO A 141 -20.30 -20.95 -18.71
CA PRO A 141 -21.47 -21.23 -19.51
C PRO A 141 -22.55 -21.67 -18.53
N ALA A 142 -23.72 -21.04 -18.64
CA ALA A 142 -24.87 -21.34 -17.79
C ALA A 142 -25.06 -22.86 -17.72
N PRO A 143 -25.53 -23.42 -16.60
CA PRO A 143 -25.75 -24.86 -16.47
C PRO A 143 -26.59 -25.33 -17.66
N VAL A 144 -26.07 -26.30 -18.42
CA VAL A 144 -26.85 -26.95 -19.47
C VAL A 144 -27.99 -27.69 -18.77
N ASP A 145 -29.21 -27.18 -18.94
CA ASP A 145 -30.42 -27.82 -18.45
C ASP A 145 -30.51 -29.23 -19.08
N PRO A 146 -30.48 -30.33 -18.30
CA PRO A 146 -30.50 -31.69 -18.83
C PRO A 146 -31.86 -32.13 -19.39
N ALA A 147 -32.81 -31.19 -19.58
CA ALA A 147 -34.22 -31.47 -19.83
C ALA A 147 -34.72 -31.11 -21.24
N LYS A 148 -33.84 -30.86 -22.23
CA LYS A 148 -34.26 -30.78 -23.63
C LYS A 148 -33.67 -31.93 -24.44
N PRO A 149 -34.51 -32.91 -24.86
CA PRO A 149 -34.08 -33.91 -25.83
C PRO A 149 -33.92 -33.25 -27.20
N ASP A 150 -32.84 -33.61 -27.89
CA ASP A 150 -32.52 -33.15 -29.24
C ASP A 150 -33.69 -33.43 -30.21
N GLN A 151 -34.22 -32.37 -30.83
CA GLN A 151 -35.07 -32.49 -32.01
C GLN A 151 -34.19 -32.21 -33.25
N GLU A 152 -33.76 -33.26 -33.95
CA GLU A 152 -33.68 -33.23 -35.42
C GLU A 152 -35.12 -33.21 -35.97
N PRO A 153 -35.42 -32.75 -37.22
CA PRO A 153 -34.59 -32.70 -38.44
C PRO A 153 -34.80 -31.36 -39.22
N LEU A 154 -34.22 -31.03 -40.39
CA LEU A 154 -34.44 -31.57 -41.74
C LEU A 154 -33.44 -30.92 -42.70
N VAL A 155 -32.73 -31.75 -43.47
CA VAL A 155 -31.95 -31.34 -44.64
C VAL A 155 -32.93 -31.17 -45.79
N ASN A 156 -33.01 -29.97 -46.37
CA ASN A 156 -33.69 -29.75 -47.64
C ASN A 156 -32.65 -29.46 -48.73
N SER A 157 -32.82 -30.19 -49.84
CA SER A 157 -32.04 -30.16 -51.09
C SER A 157 -32.10 -28.83 -51.83
#